data_AF-R9J579-F1
#
_entry.id   AF-R9J579-F1
#
_cell.length_a   1.000
_cell.length_b   1.000
_cell.length_c   1.000
_cell.angle_alpha   90.00
_cell.angle_beta   90.00
_cell.angle_gamma   90.00
#
_symmetry.space_group_name_H-M   'P 1'
#
loop_
_entity.id
_entity.type
_entity.pdbx_description
1 polymer ?
#
loop_
_entity_poly.entity_id
_entity_poly.type
_entity_poly.pdbx_seq_one_letter_code
_entity_poly.pdbx_strand_id
1 'polypeptide(L)'
;MEGGKILYFYLKEGEKWKRYRWGRGKMLLANISMAKEGRLVCCGIPEFYWKNKVWEEDRLRDIMGRMLKEQEAEDFYLQPKLARLAGVEERLPPEALLKKAMDQVSCMEYLVYIGGGGDKRGAWEEEELREERRLLFCLLSPYLARINHFTLVTDRPEGYEEFTDYIYDEYGIPTAAVAKMERPLGKDGRTVILDMGKGKKAAFEAIPHRAFYMDFWSEDEKRELAEKRGDIIYISVAKFLDTLVKNGYNTIVNSREK
;
A
#
# COMPACT_ATOMS: atom_id res chain seq x y z
N MET A 1 4.53 11.48 18.59
CA MET A 1 3.76 10.24 18.81
C MET A 1 4.75 9.10 18.71
N GLU A 2 4.94 8.35 19.79
CA GLU A 2 5.69 7.09 19.77
C GLU A 2 4.94 6.12 18.85
N GLY A 3 5.66 5.37 18.00
CA GLY A 3 5.05 4.52 16.99
C GLY A 3 4.20 3.40 17.59
N GLY A 4 2.95 3.32 17.15
CA GLY A 4 1.98 2.30 17.57
C GLY A 4 2.29 0.90 17.03
N LYS A 5 1.48 -0.08 17.47
CA LYS A 5 1.58 -1.46 16.98
C LYS A 5 0.61 -1.71 15.83
N ILE A 6 1.14 -2.08 14.67
CA ILE A 6 0.37 -2.41 13.47
C ILE A 6 0.37 -3.92 13.24
N LEU A 7 -0.83 -4.51 13.06
CA LEU A 7 -0.98 -5.92 12.70
C LEU A 7 -1.17 -6.07 11.20
N TYR A 8 -0.25 -6.74 10.53
CA TYR A 8 -0.36 -7.07 9.10
C TYR A 8 -0.85 -8.51 8.93
N PHE A 9 -1.98 -8.67 8.25
CA PHE A 9 -2.53 -9.97 7.89
C PHE A 9 -2.25 -10.27 6.41
N TYR A 10 -1.68 -11.45 6.15
CA TYR A 10 -1.37 -11.91 4.80
C TYR A 10 -1.78 -13.36 4.59
N LEU A 11 -2.08 -13.71 3.34
CA LEU A 11 -2.44 -15.07 2.96
C LEU A 11 -1.19 -15.91 2.76
N LYS A 12 -1.15 -17.08 3.40
CA LYS A 12 -0.15 -18.12 3.16
C LYS A 12 -0.71 -19.14 2.18
N GLU A 13 -0.49 -18.85 0.89
CA GLU A 13 -0.92 -19.71 -0.21
C GLU A 13 -0.38 -21.15 -0.03
N GLY A 14 -1.24 -22.14 -0.24
CA GLY A 14 -0.93 -23.57 -0.08
C GLY A 14 -0.86 -24.07 1.36
N GLU A 15 -0.83 -23.19 2.38
CA GLU A 15 -0.76 -23.62 3.77
C GLU A 15 -2.12 -24.07 4.33
N LYS A 16 -2.06 -25.07 5.23
CA LYS A 16 -3.23 -25.61 5.93
C LYS A 16 -3.16 -25.24 7.39
N TRP A 17 -4.31 -24.89 7.95
CA TRP A 17 -4.46 -24.63 9.37
C TRP A 17 -4.08 -25.87 10.19
N LYS A 18 -2.98 -25.76 10.94
CA LYS A 18 -2.49 -26.83 11.83
C LYS A 18 -3.26 -26.78 13.14
N ARG A 19 -4.26 -27.65 13.29
CA ARG A 19 -5.00 -27.85 14.54
C ARG A 19 -4.46 -29.08 15.27
N TYR A 20 -3.94 -28.92 16.47
CA TYR A 20 -3.59 -30.06 17.33
C TYR A 20 -4.87 -30.68 17.90
N ARG A 21 -4.90 -32.01 18.06
CA ARG A 21 -6.07 -32.81 18.47
C ARG A 21 -6.76 -32.31 19.76
N TRP A 22 -6.04 -31.59 20.63
CA TRP A 22 -6.52 -31.11 21.93
C TRP A 22 -6.27 -29.60 22.15
N GLY A 23 -5.90 -28.85 21.09
CA GLY A 23 -5.54 -27.44 21.20
C GLY A 23 -6.17 -26.58 20.10
N ARG A 24 -6.34 -25.28 20.38
CA ARG A 24 -6.59 -24.28 19.34
C ARG A 24 -5.37 -24.24 18.42
N GLY A 25 -5.56 -24.23 17.10
CA GLY A 25 -4.45 -23.99 16.19
C GLY A 25 -3.78 -22.66 16.50
N LYS A 26 -2.46 -22.56 16.34
CA LYS A 26 -1.71 -21.32 16.58
C LYS A 26 -1.39 -20.66 15.24
N MET A 27 -1.71 -19.37 15.12
CA MET A 27 -1.20 -18.53 14.04
C MET A 27 0.29 -18.29 14.26
N LEU A 28 1.06 -18.28 13.16
CA LEU A 28 2.47 -17.88 13.21
C LEU A 28 2.54 -16.36 13.17
N LEU A 29 3.05 -15.77 14.25
CA LEU A 29 3.30 -14.34 14.37
C LEU A 29 4.80 -14.08 14.22
N ALA A 30 5.16 -13.12 13.38
CA ALA A 30 6.50 -12.59 13.29
C ALA A 30 6.49 -11.11 13.72
N ASN A 31 7.37 -10.74 14.64
CA ASN A 31 7.51 -9.36 15.10
C ASN A 31 8.67 -8.69 14.36
N ILE A 32 8.40 -7.55 13.73
CA ILE A 32 9.38 -6.77 12.98
C ILE A 32 9.41 -5.35 13.58
N SER A 33 10.61 -4.88 13.93
CA SER A 33 10.80 -3.49 14.36
C SER A 33 10.70 -2.56 13.14
N MET A 34 9.86 -1.54 13.20
CA MET A 34 9.77 -0.51 12.17
C MET A 34 10.57 0.75 12.53
N ALA A 35 11.56 0.65 13.43
CA ALA A 35 12.33 1.79 13.94
C ALA A 35 11.43 2.86 14.60
N LYS A 36 11.33 4.07 14.04
CA LYS A 36 10.61 5.20 14.66
C LYS A 36 9.09 5.05 14.55
N GLU A 37 8.62 4.24 13.61
CA GLU A 37 7.23 4.03 13.25
C GLU A 37 6.53 2.95 14.09
N GLY A 38 7.26 2.33 15.04
CA GLY A 38 6.70 1.40 16.01
C GLY A 38 6.99 -0.07 15.69
N ARG A 39 6.01 -0.93 15.94
CA ARG A 39 6.17 -2.39 15.77
C ARG A 39 5.17 -2.92 14.76
N LEU A 40 5.66 -3.76 13.86
CA LEU A 40 4.86 -4.52 12.91
C LEU A 40 4.76 -5.96 13.38
N VAL A 41 3.54 -6.46 13.51
CA VAL A 41 3.28 -7.87 13.77
C VAL A 41 2.72 -8.48 12.48
N CYS A 42 3.41 -9.44 11.90
CA CYS A 42 2.95 -10.13 10.70
C CYS A 42 2.25 -11.43 11.10
N CYS A 43 0.96 -11.53 10.78
CA CYS A 43 0.11 -12.68 11.03
C CYS A 43 -0.22 -13.38 9.71
N GLY A 44 0.38 -14.54 9.50
CA GLY A 44 0.12 -15.33 8.31
C GLY A 44 -1.11 -16.20 8.47
N ILE A 45 -2.14 -15.95 7.68
CA ILE A 45 -3.38 -16.73 7.62
C ILE A 45 -3.20 -17.85 6.58
N PRO A 46 -3.25 -19.14 6.98
CA PRO A 46 -3.21 -20.25 6.02
C PRO A 46 -4.37 -20.17 5.04
N GLU A 47 -4.18 -20.57 3.78
CA GLU A 47 -5.27 -20.56 2.78
C GLU A 47 -6.44 -21.49 3.16
N PHE A 48 -6.13 -22.65 3.73
CA PHE A 48 -7.15 -23.66 4.04
C PHE A 48 -7.37 -23.84 5.54
N TYR A 49 -8.63 -23.73 5.97
CA TYR A 49 -9.03 -23.99 7.35
C TYR A 49 -9.00 -25.48 7.73
N TRP A 50 -9.41 -26.35 6.80
CA TRP A 50 -9.44 -27.79 7.07
C TRP A 50 -9.28 -28.59 5.80
N LYS A 51 -8.26 -29.46 5.75
CA LYS A 51 -7.85 -30.17 4.52
C LYS A 51 -7.65 -29.15 3.39
N ASN A 52 -8.57 -29.08 2.43
CA ASN A 52 -8.56 -28.13 1.31
C ASN A 52 -9.82 -27.26 1.30
N LYS A 53 -10.53 -27.16 2.43
CA LYS A 53 -11.65 -26.22 2.59
C LYS A 53 -11.11 -24.85 2.92
N VAL A 54 -11.48 -23.89 2.08
CA VAL A 54 -11.25 -22.46 2.28
C VAL A 54 -12.02 -21.99 3.53
N TRP A 55 -11.62 -20.84 4.06
CA TRP A 55 -12.29 -20.22 5.20
C TRP A 55 -13.73 -19.81 4.89
N GLU A 56 -14.60 -19.98 5.87
CA GLU A 56 -15.86 -19.24 5.94
C GLU A 56 -15.54 -17.79 6.36
N GLU A 57 -16.15 -16.79 5.72
CA GLU A 57 -15.85 -15.37 5.98
C GLU A 57 -15.98 -15.01 7.46
N ASP A 58 -17.11 -15.33 8.09
CA ASP A 58 -17.37 -15.01 9.50
C ASP A 58 -16.32 -15.61 10.42
N ARG A 59 -15.91 -16.85 10.13
CA ARG A 59 -14.89 -17.55 10.92
C ARG A 59 -13.52 -16.88 10.78
N LEU A 60 -13.18 -16.43 9.57
CA LEU A 60 -11.93 -15.71 9.32
C LEU A 60 -11.95 -14.35 10.02
N ARG A 61 -13.06 -13.60 9.91
CA ARG A 61 -13.29 -12.34 10.62
C ARG A 61 -13.15 -12.53 12.14
N ASP A 62 -13.74 -13.57 12.72
CA ASP A 62 -13.66 -13.88 14.16
C ASP A 62 -12.22 -14.19 14.61
N ILE A 63 -11.43 -14.84 13.78
CA ILE A 63 -10.02 -15.13 14.10
C ILE A 63 -9.19 -13.86 14.02
N MET A 64 -9.32 -13.09 12.94
CA MET A 64 -8.59 -11.82 12.81
C MET A 64 -8.97 -10.84 13.92
N GLY A 65 -10.26 -10.73 14.26
CA GLY A 65 -10.73 -9.90 15.37
C GLY A 65 -10.17 -10.31 16.74
N ARG A 66 -9.99 -11.60 16.99
CA ARG A 66 -9.31 -12.08 18.19
C ARG A 66 -7.82 -11.76 18.17
N MET A 67 -7.14 -11.95 17.04
CA MET A 67 -5.72 -11.61 16.90
C MET A 67 -5.47 -10.12 17.14
N LEU A 68 -6.34 -9.24 16.62
CA LEU A 68 -6.27 -7.79 16.88
C LEU A 68 -6.32 -7.47 18.37
N LYS A 69 -7.26 -8.09 19.10
CA LYS A 69 -7.39 -7.93 20.56
C LYS A 69 -6.21 -8.51 21.33
N GLU A 70 -5.80 -9.74 21.01
CA GLU A 70 -4.69 -10.43 21.67
C GLU A 70 -3.34 -9.72 21.45
N GLN A 71 -3.16 -9.08 20.30
CA GLN A 71 -1.95 -8.33 20.01
C GLN A 71 -2.01 -6.90 20.52
N GLU A 72 -3.14 -6.39 21.02
CA GLU A 72 -3.30 -4.97 21.37
C GLU A 72 -2.81 -4.07 20.23
N ALA A 73 -3.26 -4.37 19.00
CA ALA A 73 -2.88 -3.60 17.82
C ALA A 73 -3.73 -2.32 17.76
N GLU A 74 -3.08 -1.19 17.53
CA GLU A 74 -3.73 0.11 17.37
C GLU A 74 -4.30 0.28 15.96
N ASP A 75 -3.66 -0.36 14.99
CA ASP A 75 -4.08 -0.35 13.59
C ASP A 75 -3.74 -1.69 12.91
N PHE A 76 -4.30 -1.91 11.72
CA PHE A 76 -4.04 -3.11 10.95
C PHE A 76 -4.07 -2.87 9.46
N TYR A 77 -3.34 -3.73 8.74
CA TYR A 77 -3.39 -3.80 7.29
C TYR A 77 -3.73 -5.21 6.85
N LEU A 78 -4.67 -5.33 5.93
CA LEU A 78 -5.12 -6.59 5.37
C LEU A 78 -4.66 -6.66 3.92
N GLN A 79 -3.87 -7.66 3.56
CA GLN A 79 -3.48 -7.88 2.17
C GLN A 79 -4.73 -8.00 1.28
N PRO A 80 -4.78 -7.37 0.09
CA PRO A 80 -6.00 -7.31 -0.73
C PRO A 80 -6.65 -8.68 -1.01
N LYS A 81 -5.86 -9.69 -1.37
CA LYS A 81 -6.36 -11.07 -1.56
C LYS A 81 -7.09 -11.62 -0.32
N LEU A 82 -6.56 -11.34 0.87
CA LEU A 82 -7.14 -11.81 2.13
C LEU A 82 -8.38 -10.98 2.51
N ALA A 83 -8.42 -9.69 2.18
CA ALA A 83 -9.60 -8.85 2.37
C ALA A 83 -10.79 -9.38 1.56
N ARG A 84 -10.56 -9.70 0.28
CA ARG A 84 -11.56 -10.34 -0.59
C ARG A 84 -12.02 -11.68 -0.02
N LEU A 85 -11.10 -12.50 0.46
CA LEU A 85 -11.44 -13.80 1.08
C LEU A 85 -12.28 -13.66 2.36
N ALA A 86 -12.06 -12.61 3.14
CA ALA A 86 -12.78 -12.34 4.38
C ALA A 86 -14.10 -11.58 4.18
N GLY A 87 -14.44 -11.19 2.93
CA GLY A 87 -15.56 -10.31 2.65
C GLY A 87 -15.44 -8.96 3.37
N VAL A 88 -14.20 -8.48 3.58
CA VAL A 88 -13.92 -7.20 4.24
C VAL A 88 -13.57 -6.18 3.18
N GLU A 89 -14.16 -4.99 3.29
CA GLU A 89 -13.81 -3.88 2.40
C GLU A 89 -12.32 -3.54 2.52
N GLU A 90 -11.64 -3.52 1.37
CA GLU A 90 -10.23 -3.16 1.30
C GLU A 90 -10.02 -1.71 1.73
N ARG A 91 -9.04 -1.48 2.60
CA ARG A 91 -8.65 -0.17 3.12
C ARG A 91 -7.25 0.18 2.65
N LEU A 92 -6.96 1.48 2.58
CA LEU A 92 -5.59 1.95 2.36
C LEU A 92 -4.66 1.42 3.46
N PRO A 93 -3.39 1.16 3.14
CA PRO A 93 -2.42 0.83 4.16
C PRO A 93 -2.25 2.01 5.13
N PRO A 94 -2.03 1.73 6.43
CA PRO A 94 -1.67 2.75 7.41
C PRO A 94 -0.55 3.68 6.92
N GLU A 95 -0.66 4.97 7.25
CA GLU A 95 0.27 6.02 6.81
C GLU A 95 1.74 5.66 7.08
N ALA A 96 2.03 5.03 8.24
CA ALA A 96 3.36 4.57 8.60
C ALA A 96 3.94 3.56 7.59
N LEU A 97 3.11 2.65 7.06
CA LEU A 97 3.53 1.67 6.06
C LEU A 97 3.69 2.31 4.68
N LEU A 98 2.83 3.25 4.31
CA LEU A 98 2.99 4.03 3.08
C LEU A 98 4.29 4.82 3.08
N LYS A 99 4.64 5.49 4.20
CA LYS A 99 5.93 6.19 4.37
C LYS A 99 7.11 5.23 4.18
N LYS A 100 7.08 4.05 4.82
CA LYS A 100 8.12 3.03 4.63
C LYS A 100 8.22 2.52 3.20
N ALA A 101 7.10 2.37 2.51
CA ALA A 101 7.12 2.02 1.09
C ALA A 101 7.76 3.13 0.25
N MET A 102 7.46 4.41 0.55
CA MET A 102 8.05 5.56 -0.13
C MET A 102 9.55 5.73 0.11
N ASP A 103 10.09 5.30 1.26
CA ASP A 103 11.53 5.37 1.54
C ASP A 103 12.39 4.59 0.52
N GLN A 104 11.78 3.68 -0.26
CA GLN A 104 12.43 2.97 -1.36
C GLN A 104 12.65 3.84 -2.62
N VAL A 105 12.04 5.03 -2.69
CA VAL A 105 12.13 5.94 -3.82
C VAL A 105 13.42 6.77 -3.74
N SER A 106 14.31 6.54 -4.70
CA SER A 106 15.65 7.18 -4.69
C SER A 106 15.70 8.56 -5.34
N CYS A 107 14.81 8.86 -6.30
CA CYS A 107 14.79 10.11 -7.07
C CYS A 107 13.34 10.55 -7.31
N MET A 108 13.03 11.82 -7.06
CA MET A 108 11.68 12.39 -7.16
C MET A 108 11.73 13.81 -7.76
N GLU A 109 12.31 13.95 -8.97
CA GLU A 109 12.33 15.25 -9.66
C GLU A 109 11.01 15.52 -10.40
N TYR A 110 10.41 14.48 -10.97
CA TYR A 110 9.13 14.52 -11.67
C TYR A 110 8.12 13.68 -10.90
N LEU A 111 7.13 14.33 -10.30
CA LEU A 111 6.06 13.65 -9.59
C LEU A 111 4.79 13.62 -10.44
N VAL A 112 4.25 12.43 -10.66
CA VAL A 112 2.92 12.23 -11.23
C VAL A 112 2.04 11.64 -10.13
N TYR A 113 0.92 12.27 -9.84
CA TYR A 113 -0.06 11.75 -8.87
C TYR A 113 -1.36 11.41 -9.60
N ILE A 114 -1.79 10.16 -9.52
CA ILE A 114 -3.05 9.69 -10.08
C ILE A 114 -4.09 9.72 -8.95
N GLY A 115 -5.06 10.62 -9.08
CA GLY A 115 -6.07 10.86 -8.05
C GLY A 115 -7.06 9.71 -7.88
N GLY A 116 -7.49 9.49 -6.64
CA GLY A 116 -8.44 8.43 -6.28
C GLY A 116 -9.83 8.63 -6.89
N GLY A 117 -10.22 9.88 -7.17
CA GLY A 117 -11.55 10.33 -7.63
C GLY A 117 -12.38 9.26 -8.34
N GLY A 118 -13.36 8.72 -7.63
CA GLY A 118 -14.29 7.70 -8.14
C GLY A 118 -15.57 8.32 -8.69
N ASP A 119 -16.36 7.51 -9.41
CA ASP A 119 -17.62 7.85 -10.10
C ASP A 119 -18.78 8.40 -9.22
N LYS A 120 -18.54 8.72 -7.94
CA LYS A 120 -19.58 9.06 -6.95
C LYS A 120 -19.59 10.55 -6.62
N ARG A 121 -20.66 11.27 -6.96
CA ARG A 121 -20.84 12.71 -6.62
C ARG A 121 -21.47 12.93 -5.24
N GLY A 122 -20.93 13.82 -4.39
CA GLY A 122 -21.62 14.33 -3.19
C GLY A 122 -20.74 14.60 -1.96
N ALA A 123 -21.34 14.83 -0.78
CA ALA A 123 -20.60 15.19 0.45
C ALA A 123 -19.61 14.10 0.95
N TRP A 124 -19.93 12.83 0.72
CA TRP A 124 -19.03 11.70 1.01
C TRP A 124 -17.73 11.76 0.19
N GLU A 125 -17.81 12.34 -1.01
CA GLU A 125 -16.68 12.55 -1.91
C GLU A 125 -15.74 13.66 -1.41
N GLU A 126 -16.27 14.69 -0.73
CA GLU A 126 -15.45 15.80 -0.23
C GLU A 126 -14.59 15.38 0.97
N GLU A 127 -15.14 14.55 1.86
CA GLU A 127 -14.38 14.00 2.99
C GLU A 127 -13.30 13.03 2.50
N GLU A 128 -13.64 12.12 1.56
CA GLU A 128 -12.66 11.21 0.94
C GLU A 128 -11.53 12.01 0.25
N LEU A 129 -11.86 13.05 -0.51
CA LEU A 129 -10.86 13.93 -1.13
C LEU A 129 -10.02 14.68 -0.09
N ARG A 130 -10.63 15.13 1.03
CA ARG A 130 -9.92 15.80 2.12
C ARG A 130 -8.93 14.86 2.79
N GLU A 131 -9.33 13.62 3.07
CA GLU A 131 -8.45 12.58 3.61
C GLU A 131 -7.31 12.26 2.64
N GLU A 132 -7.61 12.16 1.34
CA GLU A 132 -6.63 11.95 0.28
C GLU A 132 -5.62 13.10 0.22
N ARG A 133 -6.07 14.36 0.22
CA ARG A 133 -5.20 15.55 0.26
C ARG A 133 -4.30 15.56 1.49
N ARG A 134 -4.86 15.25 2.66
CA ARG A 134 -4.09 15.16 3.91
C ARG A 134 -3.01 14.09 3.79
N LEU A 135 -3.36 12.89 3.32
CA LEU A 135 -2.41 11.81 3.15
C LEU A 135 -1.32 12.18 2.14
N LEU A 136 -1.70 12.76 1.00
CA LEU A 136 -0.78 13.25 -0.02
C LEU A 136 0.22 14.25 0.56
N PHE A 137 -0.26 15.24 1.31
CA PHE A 137 0.57 16.20 2.02
C PHE A 137 1.52 15.49 2.98
N CYS A 138 1.02 14.66 3.89
CA CYS A 138 1.83 13.95 4.89
C CYS A 138 2.90 13.05 4.28
N LEU A 139 2.63 12.44 3.13
CA LEU A 139 3.60 11.63 2.40
C LEU A 139 4.64 12.52 1.71
N LEU A 140 4.23 13.58 1.04
CA LEU A 140 5.12 14.38 0.19
C LEU A 140 5.91 15.44 0.91
N SER A 141 5.48 15.96 2.07
CA SER A 141 6.18 17.06 2.78
C SER A 141 7.69 16.85 2.90
N PRO A 142 8.23 15.65 3.22
CA PRO A 142 9.67 15.42 3.32
C PRO A 142 10.42 15.50 1.99
N TYR A 143 9.71 15.48 0.86
CA TYR A 143 10.25 15.35 -0.48
C TYR A 143 10.01 16.58 -1.36
N LEU A 144 9.14 17.53 -0.96
CA LEU A 144 8.73 18.67 -1.79
C LEU A 144 9.92 19.45 -2.36
N ALA A 145 10.96 19.72 -1.56
CA ALA A 145 12.15 20.43 -2.01
C ALA A 145 12.97 19.72 -3.13
N ARG A 146 12.66 18.45 -3.42
CA ARG A 146 13.32 17.65 -4.48
C ARG A 146 12.50 17.61 -5.76
N ILE A 147 11.23 18.03 -5.70
CA ILE A 147 10.28 17.96 -6.80
C ILE A 147 10.40 19.25 -7.61
N ASN A 148 10.60 19.11 -8.92
CA ASN A 148 10.66 20.24 -9.85
C ASN A 148 9.38 20.38 -10.68
N HIS A 149 8.66 19.27 -10.85
CA HIS A 149 7.44 19.23 -11.66
C HIS A 149 6.41 18.33 -11.00
N PHE A 150 5.19 18.84 -10.84
CA PHE A 150 4.05 18.07 -10.38
C PHE A 150 3.02 17.93 -11.51
N THR A 151 2.57 16.70 -11.76
CA THR A 151 1.47 16.44 -12.68
C THR A 151 0.37 15.67 -11.97
N LEU A 152 -0.80 16.28 -11.89
CA LEU A 152 -2.01 15.71 -11.33
C LEU A 152 -2.82 15.04 -12.46
N VAL A 153 -3.05 13.73 -12.32
CA VAL A 153 -3.87 12.95 -13.25
C VAL A 153 -5.22 12.67 -12.58
N THR A 154 -6.23 13.46 -12.92
CA THR A 154 -7.57 13.37 -12.35
C THR A 154 -8.58 14.07 -13.27
N ASP A 155 -9.81 13.60 -13.25
CA ASP A 155 -10.97 14.26 -13.86
C ASP A 155 -11.54 15.39 -12.99
N ARG A 156 -11.04 15.55 -11.76
CA ARG A 156 -11.51 16.54 -10.77
C ARG A 156 -10.35 17.34 -10.15
N PRO A 157 -9.66 18.19 -10.93
CA PRO A 157 -8.50 18.93 -10.45
C PRO A 157 -8.86 19.92 -9.32
N GLU A 158 -10.08 20.42 -9.29
CA GLU A 158 -10.58 21.37 -8.28
C GLU A 158 -10.48 20.80 -6.86
N GLY A 159 -10.60 19.47 -6.74
CA GLY A 159 -10.44 18.75 -5.47
C GLY A 159 -9.04 18.80 -4.88
N TYR A 160 -8.04 19.34 -5.58
CA TYR A 160 -6.65 19.41 -5.16
C TYR A 160 -6.07 20.82 -5.13
N GLU A 161 -6.86 21.86 -5.44
CA GLU A 161 -6.42 23.26 -5.53
C GLU A 161 -5.64 23.73 -4.30
N GLU A 162 -6.17 23.46 -3.10
CA GLU A 162 -5.52 23.80 -1.83
C GLU A 162 -4.08 23.25 -1.74
N PHE A 163 -3.87 22.01 -2.19
CA PHE A 163 -2.54 21.39 -2.18
C PHE A 163 -1.64 21.97 -3.29
N THR A 164 -2.20 22.17 -4.49
CA THR A 164 -1.42 22.66 -5.65
C THR A 164 -1.00 24.11 -5.49
N ASP A 165 -1.84 24.94 -4.88
CA ASP A 165 -1.53 26.33 -4.56
C ASP A 165 -0.45 26.40 -3.49
N TYR A 166 -0.59 25.60 -2.42
CA TYR A 166 0.42 25.52 -1.37
C TYR A 166 1.81 25.16 -1.91
N ILE A 167 1.94 24.12 -2.74
CA ILE A 167 3.26 23.71 -3.27
C ILE A 167 3.82 24.71 -4.29
N TYR A 168 2.96 25.46 -4.98
CA TYR A 168 3.40 26.52 -5.87
C TYR A 168 3.93 27.71 -5.07
N ASP A 169 3.19 28.17 -4.07
CA ASP A 169 3.56 29.35 -3.28
C ASP A 169 4.79 29.11 -2.40
N GLU A 170 4.88 27.94 -1.75
CA GLU A 170 5.95 27.64 -0.79
C GLU A 170 7.22 27.08 -1.45
N TYR A 171 7.08 26.35 -2.56
CA TYR A 171 8.20 25.63 -3.20
C TYR A 171 8.43 26.02 -4.66
N GLY A 172 7.58 26.86 -5.26
CA GLY A 172 7.68 27.23 -6.67
C GLY A 172 7.42 26.08 -7.64
N ILE A 173 6.73 25.02 -7.19
CA ILE A 173 6.52 23.81 -7.99
C ILE A 173 5.34 24.04 -8.94
N PRO A 174 5.55 24.10 -10.27
CA PRO A 174 4.44 24.23 -11.20
C PRO A 174 3.64 22.93 -11.26
N THR A 175 2.32 23.06 -11.25
CA THR A 175 1.39 21.95 -11.39
C THR A 175 0.76 21.94 -12.79
N ALA A 176 0.75 20.77 -13.43
CA ALA A 176 -0.08 20.50 -14.60
C ALA A 176 -1.21 19.52 -14.22
N ALA A 177 -2.43 19.78 -14.65
CA ALA A 177 -3.55 18.85 -14.47
C ALA A 177 -3.96 18.24 -15.82
N VAL A 178 -4.16 16.92 -15.85
CA VAL A 178 -4.65 16.19 -17.02
C VAL A 178 -5.68 15.15 -16.59
N ALA A 179 -6.71 14.92 -17.42
CA ALA A 179 -7.74 13.92 -17.10
C ALA A 179 -7.20 12.48 -17.12
N LYS A 180 -6.23 12.19 -17.99
CA LYS A 180 -5.66 10.86 -18.20
C LYS A 180 -4.25 10.93 -18.81
N MET A 181 -3.50 9.85 -18.65
CA MET A 181 -2.17 9.68 -19.23
C MET A 181 -2.25 9.12 -20.66
N GLU A 182 -2.27 9.99 -21.66
CA GLU A 182 -2.25 9.59 -23.08
C GLU A 182 -0.82 9.49 -23.66
N ARG A 183 0.15 10.06 -22.96
CA ARG A 183 1.56 10.11 -23.36
C ARG A 183 2.46 10.02 -22.12
N PRO A 184 3.74 9.64 -22.27
CA PRO A 184 4.71 9.70 -21.19
C PRO A 184 4.70 11.05 -20.46
N LEU A 185 4.46 11.02 -19.15
CA LEU A 185 4.55 12.18 -18.26
C LEU A 185 5.83 12.08 -17.42
N GLY A 186 6.72 13.06 -17.57
CA GLY A 186 7.99 13.13 -16.86
C GLY A 186 9.19 12.62 -17.66
N LYS A 187 10.19 12.04 -16.99
CA LYS A 187 11.47 11.65 -17.57
C LYS A 187 11.96 10.30 -17.05
N ASP A 188 12.62 9.56 -17.94
CA ASP A 188 13.18 8.25 -17.64
C ASP A 188 14.12 8.29 -16.43
N GLY A 189 13.92 7.34 -15.50
CA GLY A 189 14.72 7.19 -14.28
C GLY A 189 14.60 8.32 -13.26
N ARG A 190 13.75 9.33 -13.50
CA ARG A 190 13.54 10.49 -12.61
C ARG A 190 12.09 10.71 -12.19
N THR A 191 11.18 9.97 -12.80
CA THR A 191 9.75 10.04 -12.52
C THR A 191 9.35 9.10 -11.41
N VAL A 192 8.52 9.62 -10.50
CA VAL A 192 7.77 8.86 -9.52
C VAL A 192 6.29 9.02 -9.82
N ILE A 193 5.59 7.91 -9.91
CA ILE A 193 4.15 7.86 -10.05
C ILE A 193 3.58 7.35 -8.73
N LEU A 194 2.72 8.16 -8.11
CA LEU A 194 1.94 7.78 -6.95
C LEU A 194 0.50 7.54 -7.42
N ASP A 195 0.00 6.32 -7.25
CA ASP A 195 -1.28 5.91 -7.78
C ASP A 195 -2.28 5.60 -6.67
N MET A 196 -3.23 6.52 -6.49
CA MET A 196 -4.38 6.39 -5.59
C MET A 196 -5.62 5.81 -6.29
N GLY A 197 -5.58 5.62 -7.62
CA GLY A 197 -6.72 5.22 -8.43
C GLY A 197 -7.10 3.75 -8.28
N LYS A 198 -7.89 3.40 -7.27
CA LYS A 198 -8.39 2.03 -7.05
C LYS A 198 -9.25 1.53 -8.21
N GLY A 199 -8.98 0.34 -8.73
CA GLY A 199 -9.76 -0.28 -9.80
C GLY A 199 -9.67 0.45 -11.15
N LYS A 200 -8.85 1.50 -11.25
CA LYS A 200 -8.61 2.20 -12.51
C LYS A 200 -7.55 1.46 -13.30
N LYS A 201 -7.82 1.25 -14.59
CA LYS A 201 -6.82 0.68 -15.50
C LYS A 201 -5.67 1.67 -15.66
N ALA A 202 -4.53 1.35 -15.07
CA ALA A 202 -3.34 2.15 -15.19
C ALA A 202 -2.80 2.10 -16.63
N ALA A 203 -2.51 3.27 -17.19
CA ALA A 203 -1.93 3.41 -18.52
C ALA A 203 -0.42 3.11 -18.48
N PHE A 204 -0.04 1.86 -18.21
CA PHE A 204 1.36 1.46 -18.08
C PHE A 204 2.21 1.79 -19.30
N GLU A 205 1.64 1.88 -20.50
CA GLU A 205 2.34 2.28 -21.72
C GLU A 205 2.81 3.75 -21.69
N ALA A 206 2.12 4.60 -20.93
CA ALA A 206 2.41 6.02 -20.77
C ALA A 206 3.31 6.32 -19.56
N ILE A 207 3.91 5.32 -18.93
CA ILE A 207 4.84 5.52 -17.82
C ILE A 207 6.29 5.58 -18.37
N PRO A 208 7.14 6.55 -17.98
CA PRO A 208 8.54 6.60 -18.44
C PRO A 208 9.34 5.35 -18.05
N HIS A 209 10.41 5.05 -18.78
CA HIS A 209 11.30 3.93 -18.45
C HIS A 209 11.97 4.17 -17.09
N ARG A 210 12.18 3.10 -16.32
CA ARG A 210 12.84 3.14 -15.00
C ARG A 210 12.16 4.06 -13.99
N ALA A 211 10.90 4.45 -14.23
CA ALA A 211 10.11 5.20 -13.27
C ALA A 211 9.79 4.33 -12.05
N PHE A 212 9.69 4.98 -10.89
CA PHE A 212 9.09 4.37 -9.70
C PHE A 212 7.57 4.45 -9.83
N TYR A 213 6.88 3.32 -9.70
CA TYR A 213 5.42 3.27 -9.69
C TYR A 213 4.97 2.74 -8.34
N MET A 214 4.34 3.60 -7.55
CA MET A 214 3.81 3.25 -6.24
C MET A 214 2.30 3.11 -6.29
N ASP A 215 1.83 1.88 -6.12
CA ASP A 215 0.42 1.55 -6.01
C ASP A 215 -0.01 1.54 -4.55
N PHE A 216 -0.92 2.45 -4.19
CA PHE A 216 -1.40 2.59 -2.81
C PHE A 216 -2.37 1.47 -2.42
N TRP A 217 -3.08 0.89 -3.39
CA TRP A 217 -4.07 -0.17 -3.16
C TRP A 217 -3.47 -1.57 -3.29
N SER A 218 -2.25 -1.69 -3.81
CA SER A 218 -1.54 -2.96 -4.00
C SER A 218 -2.33 -3.96 -4.86
N GLU A 219 -2.90 -3.49 -5.97
CA GLU A 219 -3.73 -4.28 -6.87
C GLU A 219 -2.87 -5.29 -7.66
N ASP A 220 -3.28 -6.55 -7.63
CA ASP A 220 -2.54 -7.64 -8.28
C ASP A 220 -2.40 -7.39 -9.79
N GLU A 221 -3.44 -6.87 -10.46
CA GLU A 221 -3.40 -6.57 -11.89
C GLU A 221 -2.32 -5.51 -12.22
N LYS A 222 -2.22 -4.44 -11.45
CA LYS A 222 -1.19 -3.39 -11.64
C LYS A 222 0.20 -3.95 -11.42
N ARG A 223 0.38 -4.80 -10.41
CA ARG A 223 1.63 -5.50 -10.15
C ARG A 223 2.03 -6.38 -11.33
N GLU A 224 1.13 -7.22 -11.83
CA GLU A 224 1.38 -8.13 -12.95
C GLU A 224 1.73 -7.37 -14.23
N LEU A 225 1.02 -6.28 -14.52
CA LEU A 225 1.34 -5.40 -15.65
C LEU A 225 2.74 -4.78 -15.51
N ALA A 226 3.09 -4.32 -14.31
CA ALA A 226 4.40 -3.76 -14.06
C ALA A 226 5.54 -4.79 -14.19
N GLU A 227 5.33 -5.99 -13.66
CA GLU A 227 6.28 -7.11 -13.78
C GLU A 227 6.44 -7.55 -15.24
N LYS A 228 5.35 -7.61 -16.01
CA LYS A 228 5.37 -7.90 -17.45
C LYS A 228 6.13 -6.84 -18.24
N ARG A 229 6.00 -5.57 -17.85
CA ARG A 229 6.72 -4.46 -18.49
C ARG A 229 8.22 -4.53 -18.21
N GLY A 230 8.60 -4.86 -16.98
CA GLY A 230 9.96 -5.24 -16.58
C GLY A 230 10.98 -4.11 -16.48
N ASP A 231 10.68 -2.93 -17.01
CA ASP A 231 11.55 -1.75 -17.04
C ASP A 231 11.16 -0.68 -16.02
N ILE A 232 10.07 -0.87 -15.27
CA ILE A 232 9.61 0.04 -14.21
C ILE A 232 9.77 -0.58 -12.82
N ILE A 233 9.93 0.28 -11.82
CA ILE A 233 10.17 -0.15 -10.44
C ILE A 233 8.85 -0.10 -9.69
N TYR A 234 8.16 -1.24 -9.64
CA TYR A 234 6.88 -1.37 -8.91
C TYR A 234 7.08 -1.46 -7.40
N ILE A 235 6.43 -0.55 -6.68
CA ILE A 235 6.37 -0.44 -5.23
C ILE A 235 4.90 -0.55 -4.80
N SER A 236 4.66 -1.34 -3.75
CA SER A 236 3.40 -1.31 -3.02
C SER A 236 3.65 -1.76 -1.59
N VAL A 237 2.75 -1.40 -0.66
CA VAL A 237 2.90 -1.83 0.74
C VAL A 237 2.82 -3.35 0.85
N ALA A 238 1.89 -4.00 0.15
CA ALA A 238 1.82 -5.47 0.18
C ALA A 238 3.12 -6.12 -0.30
N LYS A 239 3.71 -5.65 -1.41
CA LYS A 239 4.99 -6.19 -1.94
C LYS A 239 6.16 -5.96 -0.99
N PHE A 240 6.22 -4.77 -0.37
CA PHE A 240 7.22 -4.44 0.64
C PHE A 240 7.11 -5.40 1.85
N LEU A 241 5.91 -5.58 2.38
CA LEU A 241 5.65 -6.44 3.52
C LEU A 241 5.89 -7.93 3.21
N ASP A 242 5.49 -8.42 2.03
CA ASP A 242 5.78 -9.78 1.57
C ASP A 242 7.29 -10.04 1.56
N THR A 243 8.07 -9.05 1.13
CA THR A 243 9.54 -9.13 1.10
C THR A 243 10.11 -9.16 2.52
N LEU A 244 9.60 -8.31 3.42
CA LEU A 244 10.00 -8.30 4.83
C LEU A 244 9.68 -9.62 5.52
N VAL A 245 8.49 -10.18 5.30
CA VAL A 245 8.06 -11.45 5.87
C VAL A 245 8.98 -12.59 5.39
N LYS A 246 9.26 -12.68 4.08
CA LYS A 246 10.18 -13.69 3.52
C LYS A 246 11.59 -13.57 4.11
N ASN A 247 12.13 -12.35 4.20
CA ASN A 247 13.46 -12.11 4.76
C ASN A 247 13.53 -12.39 6.27
N GLY A 248 12.47 -12.05 7.00
CA GLY A 248 12.32 -12.36 8.42
C GLY A 248 12.33 -13.87 8.68
N TYR A 249 11.62 -14.64 7.85
CA TYR A 249 11.67 -16.11 7.92
C TYR A 249 13.06 -16.68 7.65
N ASN A 250 13.78 -16.17 6.65
CA ASN A 250 15.14 -16.63 6.34
C ASN A 250 16.10 -16.43 7.52
N THR A 251 15.96 -15.33 8.26
CA THR A 251 16.77 -15.04 9.46
C THR A 251 16.42 -15.98 10.63
N ILE A 252 15.14 -16.32 10.81
CA ILE A 252 14.68 -17.24 11.88
C ILE A 252 15.06 -18.69 11.60
N VAL A 253 15.05 -19.14 10.33
CA VAL A 253 15.48 -20.49 9.95
C VAL A 253 16.99 -20.66 10.14
N ASN A 254 17.79 -19.69 9.65
CA ASN A 254 19.26 -19.74 9.76
C ASN A 254 19.79 -19.63 11.21
N SER A 255 19.00 -19.11 12.15
CA SER A 255 19.34 -19.04 13.58
C SER A 255 18.97 -20.29 14.36
N ARG A 256 18.21 -21.22 13.75
CA ARG A 256 17.89 -22.54 14.32
C ARG A 256 18.77 -23.67 13.79
N GLU A 257 19.57 -23.39 12.77
CA GLU A 257 20.54 -24.33 12.17
C GLU A 257 21.98 -24.08 12.64
N LYS A 258 22.18 -23.22 13.65
CA LYS A 258 23.44 -23.03 14.38
C LYS A 258 23.27 -23.46 15.83
#